data_AF-A0A081RNA8-F1
#
_entry.id   AF-A0A081RNA8-F1
#
_cell.length_a   1.000
_cell.length_b   1.000
_cell.length_c   1.000
_cell.angle_alpha   90.00
_cell.angle_beta   90.00
_cell.angle_gamma   90.00
#
_symmetry.space_group_name_H-M   'P 1'
#
loop_
_entity.id
_entity.type
_entity.pdbx_description
1 polymer ?
#
loop_
_entity_poly.entity_id
_entity_poly.type
_entity_poly.pdbx_seq_one_letter_code
_entity_poly.pdbx_strand_id
1 'polypeptide(L)' 'MHDTEPDTFVYQTWPEKFSSMLKEIGVDSESKEIGTDDVEQGDYYSRYFAHTARMITNRGCLDVKNSNIDVIQIIQKG' A
#
# COMPACT_ATOMS: atom_id res chain seq x y z
N MET A 1 32.74 -21.24 -8.28
CA MET A 1 31.74 -20.48 -9.07
C MET A 1 30.58 -20.23 -8.12
N HIS A 2 30.37 -18.98 -7.73
CA HIS A 2 29.18 -18.57 -6.97
C HIS A 2 28.17 -18.16 -8.03
N ASP A 3 27.36 -19.12 -8.48
CA ASP A 3 26.21 -18.82 -9.33
C ASP A 3 25.15 -18.22 -8.42
N THR A 4 25.20 -16.91 -8.22
CA THR A 4 24.06 -16.17 -7.70
C THR A 4 23.03 -16.16 -8.81
N GLU A 5 22.03 -17.03 -8.73
CA GLU A 5 20.87 -17.00 -9.63
C GLU A 5 20.33 -15.55 -9.69
N PRO A 6 19.90 -15.05 -10.86
CA PRO A 6 19.28 -13.73 -10.92
C PRO A 6 18.01 -13.76 -10.06
N ASP A 7 17.91 -12.83 -9.11
CA ASP A 7 16.69 -12.60 -8.34
C ASP A 7 15.50 -12.57 -9.31
N THR A 8 14.62 -13.58 -9.20
CA THR A 8 13.44 -13.62 -10.03
C THR A 8 12.54 -12.48 -9.56
N PHE A 9 12.49 -11.39 -10.33
CA PHE A 9 11.59 -10.28 -10.05
C PHE A 9 10.14 -10.77 -10.19
N VAL A 10 9.50 -11.05 -9.06
CA VAL A 10 8.07 -11.31 -9.04
C VAL A 10 7.38 -9.96 -9.28
N TYR A 11 6.62 -9.87 -10.36
CA TYR A 11 5.78 -8.70 -10.61
C TYR A 11 4.70 -8.66 -9.53
N GLN A 12 4.83 -7.71 -8.63
CA GLN A 12 3.87 -7.48 -7.56
C GLN A 12 3.42 -6.03 -7.56
N THR A 13 2.13 -5.82 -7.34
CA THR A 13 1.59 -4.49 -7.08
C THR A 13 2.04 -3.99 -5.69
N TRP A 14 1.95 -2.69 -5.43
CA TRP A 14 2.26 -2.15 -4.12
C TRP A 14 1.40 -2.79 -3.00
N PRO A 15 0.08 -2.94 -3.15
CA PRO A 15 -0.76 -3.64 -2.18
C PRO A 15 -0.30 -5.07 -1.90
N GLU A 16 0.05 -5.84 -2.92
CA GLU A 16 0.55 -7.22 -2.76
C GLU A 16 1.88 -7.28 -2.01
N LYS A 17 2.79 -6.36 -2.33
CA LYS A 17 4.09 -6.26 -1.66
C LYS A 17 3.91 -5.91 -0.18
N PHE A 18 3.07 -4.94 0.14
CA PHE A 18 2.76 -4.59 1.52
C PHE A 18 2.02 -5.69 2.25
N SER A 19 1.11 -6.41 1.58
CA SER A 19 0.44 -7.56 2.19
C SER A 19 1.44 -8.67 2.56
N SER A 20 2.43 -8.93 1.71
CA SER A 20 3.51 -9.88 2.00
C SER A 20 4.34 -9.43 3.21
N MET A 21 4.72 -8.14 3.27
CA MET A 21 5.46 -7.59 4.41
C MET A 21 4.65 -7.60 5.71
N LEU A 22 3.34 -7.36 5.66
CA LEU A 22 2.44 -7.45 6.81
C LEU A 22 2.31 -8.88 7.32
N LYS A 23 2.27 -9.85 6.40
CA LYS A 23 2.22 -11.27 6.76
C LYS A 23 3.46 -11.73 7.53
N GLU A 24 4.65 -11.19 7.21
CA GLU A 24 5.90 -11.49 7.93
C GLU A 24 5.85 -11.09 9.41
N ILE A 25 5.09 -10.06 9.76
CA ILE A 25 4.88 -9.61 11.15
C ILE A 25 3.62 -10.20 11.79
N GLY A 26 2.96 -11.16 11.12
CA GLY A 26 1.76 -11.83 11.62
C GLY A 26 0.46 -11.05 11.43
N VAL A 27 0.44 -10.08 10.50
CA VAL A 27 -0.77 -9.33 10.14
C VAL A 27 -1.32 -9.88 8.83
N ASP A 28 -2.49 -10.50 8.90
CA ASP A 28 -3.19 -10.98 7.71
C ASP A 28 -3.85 -9.80 6.98
N SER A 29 -3.59 -9.70 5.68
CA SER A 29 -4.19 -8.66 4.84
C SER A 29 -4.49 -9.12 3.42
N GLU A 30 -5.46 -8.47 2.81
CA GLU A 30 -5.95 -8.74 1.45
C GLU A 30 -5.73 -7.52 0.57
N SER A 31 -4.95 -7.67 -0.50
CA SER A 31 -4.70 -6.60 -1.47
C SER A 31 -5.90 -6.37 -2.37
N LYS A 32 -6.31 -5.11 -2.53
CA LYS A 32 -7.35 -4.71 -3.48
C LYS A 32 -6.76 -4.16 -4.77
N GLU A 33 -7.55 -4.25 -5.84
CA GLU A 33 -7.20 -3.63 -7.11
C GLU A 33 -7.24 -2.10 -6.99
N ILE A 34 -6.24 -1.42 -7.54
CA ILE A 34 -6.08 0.03 -7.45
C ILE A 34 -7.27 0.72 -8.12
N GLY A 35 -7.85 1.70 -7.43
CA GLY A 35 -8.96 2.51 -7.92
C GLY A 35 -10.34 1.87 -7.74
N THR A 36 -10.44 0.74 -7.04
CA THR A 36 -11.72 0.05 -6.81
C THR A 36 -12.39 0.40 -5.49
N ASP A 37 -11.63 0.87 -4.48
CA ASP A 37 -12.16 1.16 -3.16
C ASP A 37 -12.54 2.64 -2.97
N ASP A 38 -13.61 2.92 -2.23
CA ASP A 38 -14.08 4.28 -1.95
C ASP A 38 -13.07 5.09 -1.12
N VAL A 39 -12.22 4.43 -0.31
CA VAL A 39 -11.11 5.09 0.42
C VAL A 39 -10.10 5.71 -0.54
N GLU A 40 -10.07 5.30 -1.79
CA GLU A 40 -9.16 5.86 -2.79
C GLU A 40 -9.63 7.22 -3.32
N GLN A 41 -10.91 7.52 -3.18
CA GLN A 41 -11.56 8.72 -3.71
C GLN A 41 -11.66 9.85 -2.69
N GLY A 42 -11.45 9.56 -1.41
CA GLY A 42 -11.60 10.54 -0.33
C GLY A 42 -10.37 11.39 -0.08
N ASP A 43 -10.59 12.61 0.40
CA ASP A 43 -9.56 13.56 0.82
C ASP A 43 -9.15 13.31 2.28
N TYR A 44 -8.35 12.26 2.52
CA TYR A 44 -7.93 11.87 3.88
C TYR A 44 -6.67 12.61 4.39
N TYR A 45 -6.19 13.60 3.66
CA TYR A 45 -4.98 14.37 4.00
C TYR A 45 -5.34 15.74 4.56
N SER A 46 -4.82 16.06 5.75
CA SER A 46 -4.96 17.39 6.32
C SER A 46 -4.23 18.43 5.46
N ARG A 47 -5.01 19.23 4.73
CA ARG A 47 -4.50 20.40 3.96
C ARG A 47 -4.30 21.63 4.86
N TYR A 48 -4.68 21.54 6.14
CA TYR A 48 -4.83 22.70 7.03
C TYR A 48 -3.51 23.41 7.36
N PHE A 49 -2.37 22.72 7.27
CA PHE A 49 -1.05 23.27 7.63
C PHE A 49 -0.03 23.24 6.48
N ALA A 50 -0.46 22.90 5.26
CA ALA A 50 0.44 22.82 4.12
C ALA A 50 0.50 24.17 3.38
N HIS A 51 1.49 25.01 3.71
CA HIS A 51 1.79 26.22 2.94
C HIS A 51 2.28 25.94 1.51
N THR A 52 2.55 24.67 1.17
CA THR A 52 2.97 24.24 -0.17
C THR A 52 2.02 23.18 -0.73
N ALA A 53 1.67 23.32 -2.00
CA ALA A 53 0.96 22.28 -2.73
C ALA A 53 1.81 21.00 -2.73
N ARG A 54 1.20 19.87 -2.37
CA ARG A 54 1.84 18.55 -2.40
C ARG A 54 1.01 17.62 -3.26
N MET A 55 1.66 16.96 -4.20
CA MET A 55 1.04 15.89 -4.96
C MET A 55 1.07 14.61 -4.12
N ILE A 56 -0.08 13.98 -3.96
CA ILE A 56 -0.22 12.69 -3.29
C ILE A 56 -0.78 11.73 -4.33
N THR A 57 -0.02 10.69 -4.67
CA THR A 57 -0.46 9.66 -5.60
C THR A 57 -0.89 8.44 -4.82
N ASN A 58 -2.11 7.97 -5.09
CA ASN A 58 -2.60 6.72 -4.55
C ASN A 58 -1.90 5.52 -5.22
N ARG A 59 -1.45 4.56 -4.43
CA ARG A 59 -0.78 3.33 -4.87
C ARG A 59 -1.59 2.06 -4.57
N GLY A 60 -2.83 2.20 -4.10
CA GLY A 60 -3.78 1.13 -3.82
C GLY A 60 -4.13 1.01 -2.34
N CYS A 61 -4.96 0.03 -2.01
CA CYS A 61 -5.42 -0.24 -0.66
C CYS A 61 -5.33 -1.73 -0.31
N LEU A 62 -5.37 -2.01 0.99
CA LEU A 62 -5.38 -3.36 1.54
C LEU A 62 -6.32 -3.43 2.75
N ASP A 63 -7.09 -4.51 2.81
CA ASP A 63 -7.94 -4.82 3.95
C ASP A 63 -7.14 -5.60 4.97
N VAL A 64 -7.24 -5.22 6.24
CA VAL A 64 -6.58 -5.96 7.32
C VAL A 64 -7.61 -6.86 7.98
N LYS A 65 -7.25 -8.13 8.20
CA LYS A 65 -8.10 -9.08 8.92
C LYS A 65 -7.63 -9.17 10.38
N ASN A 66 -8.56 -9.50 11.28
CA ASN A 66 -8.28 -9.71 12.71
C ASN A 66 -7.61 -8.51 13.42
N SER A 67 -7.90 -7.29 12.98
CA SER A 67 -7.41 -6.05 13.57
C SER A 67 -8.55 -5.07 13.77
N ASN A 68 -8.32 -4.05 14.61
CA ASN A 68 -9.21 -2.90 14.74
C ASN A 68 -9.04 -1.89 13.58
N ILE A 69 -8.12 -2.18 12.65
CA ILE A 69 -7.90 -1.40 11.44
C ILE A 69 -8.64 -2.12 10.32
N ASP A 70 -9.57 -1.43 9.67
CA ASP A 70 -10.36 -2.00 8.58
C ASP A 70 -9.57 -2.00 7.25
N VAL A 71 -9.07 -0.82 6.87
CA VAL A 71 -8.42 -0.58 5.57
C VAL A 71 -7.17 0.25 5.74
N ILE A 72 -6.11 -0.09 5.01
CA ILE A 72 -4.88 0.69 4.89
C ILE A 72 -4.75 1.18 3.44
N GLN A 73 -4.65 2.49 3.26
CA GLN A 73 -4.35 3.11 1.96
C GLN A 73 -2.84 3.34 1.82
N ILE A 74 -2.28 2.94 0.69
CA ILE A 74 -0.87 3.16 0.35
C ILE A 74 -0.79 4.41 -0.52
N ILE A 75 0.01 5.37 -0.09
CA ILE A 75 0.23 6.61 -0.83
C ILE A 75 1.70 6.91 -1.04
N GLN A 76 1.98 7.59 -2.13
CA GLN A 76 3.28 8.18 -2.39
C GLN A 76 3.18 9.70 -2.31
N LYS A 77 4.03 10.27 -1.48
CA LYS A 77 4.27 11.71 -1.43
C LYS A 77 5.27 12.11 -2.52
N GLY A 78 4.90 13.09 -3.34
CA GLY A 78 5.80 13.76 -4.29
C GLY A 78 6.66 14.84 -3.65
#